data_AF-A0A9N9I005-F1
#
_entry.id   AF-A0A9N9I005-F1
#
_cell.length_a   1.000
_cell.length_b   1.000
_cell.length_c   1.000
_cell.angle_alpha   90.00
_cell.angle_beta   90.00
_cell.angle_gamma   90.00
#
_symmetry.space_group_name_H-M   'P 1'
#
loop_
_entity.id
_entity.type
_entity.pdbx_description
1 polymer ?
#
loop_
_entity_poly.entity_id
_entity_poly.type
_entity_poly.pdbx_seq_one_letter_code
_entity_poly.pdbx_strand_id
1 'polypeptide(L)'
;MNSPSSCSFTSLSSNLSSYFPIFNTSQPQQIQWKEFTRLFSNRLYSRGFDLVKAFPAQRYNAKILSNISPLPSYKRNSTLAIVIANTKHLWPYFLQNLYEQSRMHIKWDKNPLDFYTKHSVTESVNEVLSIIGRNDVKFDIRHTFDMEKSRFVAFQLLAHEAGLAYYNRSCCLNIHEIAGPWIGLRSVVTFDIEGPSISDTNIPLENPYPEGDSLLKAKLFTILHPKHYTSSSKERKKLTANDISRDWYQWVELRDLASGFMSEEARIKWRYSDDQIEYHYTKNLSKLQEILLNLPENNLFTKKEH
;
A
#
# COMPACT_ATOMS: atom_id res chain seq x y z
N MET A 1 26.02 -31.21 -66.83
CA MET A 1 26.13 -32.27 -65.81
C MET A 1 25.40 -31.79 -64.56
N ASN A 2 24.21 -32.35 -64.39
CA ASN A 2 23.28 -32.43 -63.26
C ASN A 2 23.37 -31.41 -62.11
N SER A 3 22.34 -30.56 -62.05
CA SER A 3 21.78 -29.98 -60.83
C SER A 3 21.14 -31.06 -59.96
N PRO A 4 21.29 -30.97 -58.64
CA PRO A 4 20.33 -31.48 -57.67
C PRO A 4 19.87 -30.33 -56.76
N SER A 5 18.74 -30.34 -56.04
CA SER A 5 17.50 -31.11 -56.01
C SER A 5 16.79 -30.53 -54.79
N SER A 6 15.57 -30.01 -54.97
CA SER A 6 14.70 -29.58 -53.87
C SER A 6 14.36 -30.74 -52.93
N CYS A 7 14.48 -30.53 -51.62
CA CYS A 7 13.89 -31.42 -50.61
C CYS A 7 12.92 -30.65 -49.73
N SER A 8 11.72 -31.22 -49.67
CA SER A 8 10.48 -30.75 -49.09
C SER A 8 10.34 -31.04 -47.59
N PHE A 9 9.46 -30.25 -46.98
CA PHE A 9 8.93 -30.36 -45.62
C PHE A 9 8.43 -31.77 -45.25
N THR A 10 8.77 -32.21 -44.04
CA THR A 10 7.98 -33.15 -43.24
C THR A 10 7.84 -32.63 -41.81
N SER A 11 6.59 -32.44 -41.40
CA SER A 11 6.16 -32.04 -40.07
C SER A 11 6.48 -33.11 -39.02
N LEU A 12 7.11 -32.71 -37.92
CA LEU A 12 7.20 -33.49 -36.70
C LEU A 12 6.34 -32.81 -35.63
N SER A 13 5.06 -33.18 -35.62
CA SER A 13 4.24 -33.12 -34.42
C SER A 13 4.71 -34.23 -33.47
N SER A 14 5.21 -33.87 -32.29
CA SER A 14 5.41 -34.86 -31.23
C SER A 14 5.18 -34.25 -29.85
N ASN A 15 4.12 -34.75 -29.21
CA ASN A 15 4.06 -35.14 -27.80
C ASN A 15 4.58 -34.16 -26.74
N LEU A 16 3.70 -33.24 -26.33
CA LEU A 16 3.67 -32.72 -24.97
C LEU A 16 2.26 -32.93 -24.39
N SER A 17 1.86 -34.20 -24.30
CA SER A 17 0.70 -34.63 -23.51
C SER A 17 1.19 -35.69 -22.53
N SER A 18 1.59 -35.25 -21.34
CA SER A 18 1.62 -36.03 -20.10
C SER A 18 2.43 -35.25 -19.07
N TYR A 19 1.76 -34.41 -18.27
CA TYR A 19 2.08 -34.07 -16.87
C TYR A 19 1.12 -32.97 -16.39
N PHE A 20 -0.18 -33.23 -16.51
CA PHE A 20 -1.18 -32.52 -15.70
C PHE A 20 -1.89 -33.58 -14.87
N PRO A 21 -1.83 -33.53 -13.53
CA PRO A 21 -2.65 -34.39 -12.71
C PRO A 21 -4.11 -34.08 -13.00
N ILE A 22 -4.87 -35.09 -13.41
CA ILE A 22 -6.33 -35.01 -13.45
C ILE A 22 -6.79 -34.96 -12.00
N PHE A 23 -7.06 -33.77 -11.49
CA PHE A 23 -7.58 -33.57 -10.14
C PHE A 23 -9.05 -33.98 -10.09
N ASN A 24 -9.36 -34.89 -9.18
CA ASN A 24 -10.70 -35.39 -8.91
C ASN A 24 -11.53 -34.27 -8.22
N THR A 25 -12.40 -33.59 -8.96
CA THR A 25 -13.14 -32.41 -8.51
C THR A 25 -14.49 -32.77 -7.89
N SER A 26 -14.51 -33.04 -6.58
CA SER A 26 -15.78 -33.16 -5.83
C SER A 26 -15.78 -32.42 -4.48
N GLN A 27 -14.72 -31.67 -4.17
CA GLN A 27 -14.67 -30.71 -3.07
C GLN A 27 -14.16 -29.37 -3.62
N PRO A 28 -14.81 -28.23 -3.33
CA PRO A 28 -14.26 -26.93 -3.70
C PRO A 28 -12.88 -26.78 -3.07
N GLN A 29 -11.85 -26.69 -3.90
CA GLN A 29 -10.47 -26.60 -3.45
C GLN A 29 -10.31 -25.38 -2.54
N GLN A 30 -9.87 -25.61 -1.31
CA GLN A 30 -9.65 -24.55 -0.33
C GLN A 30 -8.53 -23.62 -0.84
N ILE A 31 -8.82 -22.32 -0.94
CA ILE A 31 -7.82 -21.32 -1.31
C ILE A 31 -6.78 -21.24 -0.20
N GLN A 32 -5.53 -21.55 -0.53
CA GLN A 32 -4.40 -21.39 0.39
C GLN A 32 -4.03 -19.92 0.46
N TRP A 33 -4.22 -19.28 1.63
CA TRP A 33 -4.03 -17.83 1.76
C TRP A 33 -2.62 -17.37 1.39
N LYS A 34 -1.59 -18.17 1.66
CA LYS A 34 -0.19 -17.84 1.33
C LYS A 34 -0.02 -17.60 -0.17
N GLU A 35 -0.55 -18.51 -0.97
CA GLU A 35 -0.46 -18.43 -2.43
C GLU A 35 -1.33 -17.29 -2.96
N PHE A 36 -2.54 -17.13 -2.41
CA PHE A 36 -3.40 -15.99 -2.73
C PHE A 36 -2.71 -14.65 -2.45
N THR A 37 -2.16 -14.47 -1.25
CA THR A 37 -1.43 -13.26 -0.84
C THR A 37 -0.21 -13.03 -1.73
N ARG A 38 0.52 -14.08 -2.13
CA ARG A 38 1.67 -13.96 -3.04
C ARG A 38 1.24 -13.43 -4.41
N LEU A 39 0.22 -14.03 -5.03
CA LEU A 39 -0.33 -13.58 -6.31
C LEU A 39 -0.84 -12.14 -6.24
N PHE A 40 -1.57 -11.80 -5.17
CA PHE A 40 -2.08 -10.47 -4.95
C PHE A 40 -0.97 -9.43 -4.72
N SER A 41 0.04 -9.78 -3.93
CA SER A 41 1.21 -8.93 -3.71
C SER A 41 1.96 -8.65 -5.01
N ASN A 42 2.11 -9.66 -5.89
CA ASN A 42 2.77 -9.47 -7.19
C ASN A 42 1.99 -8.50 -8.09
N ARG A 43 0.65 -8.60 -8.13
CA ARG A 43 -0.22 -7.69 -8.91
C ARG A 43 -0.22 -6.26 -8.37
N LEU A 44 -0.11 -6.13 -7.05
CA LEU A 44 0.01 -4.84 -6.36
C LEU A 44 1.39 -4.21 -6.58
N TYR A 45 2.46 -5.01 -6.56
CA TYR A 45 3.83 -4.55 -6.78
C TYR A 45 4.02 -3.93 -8.17
N SER A 46 3.44 -4.54 -9.22
CA SER A 46 3.45 -3.99 -10.58
C SER A 46 2.64 -2.68 -10.73
N ARG A 47 1.92 -2.29 -9.68
CA ARG A 47 1.16 -1.03 -9.58
C ARG A 47 1.73 -0.11 -8.49
N GLY A 48 2.96 -0.36 -8.03
CA GLY A 48 3.66 0.51 -7.10
C GLY A 48 3.33 0.29 -5.61
N PHE A 49 2.53 -0.72 -5.26
CA PHE A 49 2.25 -1.07 -3.87
C PHE A 49 3.14 -2.24 -3.44
N ASP A 50 4.27 -1.92 -2.82
CA ASP A 50 5.35 -2.85 -2.48
C ASP A 50 5.34 -3.33 -1.03
N LEU A 51 4.44 -2.82 -0.20
CA LEU A 51 4.29 -3.23 1.19
C LEU A 51 2.92 -3.88 1.38
N VAL A 52 2.91 -5.21 1.48
CA VAL A 52 1.70 -6.01 1.59
C VAL A 52 1.86 -7.01 2.74
N LYS A 53 0.88 -7.06 3.63
CA LYS A 53 0.92 -7.97 4.80
C LYS A 53 -0.44 -8.61 5.04
N ALA A 54 -0.47 -9.94 4.97
CA ALA A 54 -1.63 -10.73 5.36
C ALA A 54 -1.69 -10.91 6.88
N PHE A 55 -2.89 -10.83 7.44
CA PHE A 55 -3.15 -10.97 8.87
C PHE A 55 -4.61 -11.44 9.09
N PRO A 56 -4.94 -11.98 10.28
CA PRO A 56 -6.32 -12.30 10.62
C PRO A 56 -7.09 -11.02 10.97
N ALA A 57 -8.21 -10.75 10.30
CA ALA A 57 -9.05 -9.56 10.55
C ALA A 57 -9.43 -9.40 12.05
N GLN A 58 -9.62 -10.53 12.72
CA GLN A 58 -9.93 -10.68 14.13
C GLN A 58 -8.91 -9.98 15.03
N ARG A 59 -7.63 -9.92 14.66
CA ARG A 59 -6.58 -9.27 15.46
C ARG A 59 -6.79 -7.76 15.55
N TYR A 60 -7.11 -7.12 14.43
CA TYR A 60 -7.50 -5.71 14.44
C TYR A 60 -8.83 -5.50 15.18
N ASN A 61 -9.83 -6.33 14.90
CA ASN A 61 -11.16 -6.22 15.52
C ASN A 61 -11.12 -6.34 17.05
N ALA A 62 -10.17 -7.10 17.61
CA ALA A 62 -9.99 -7.24 19.05
C ALA A 62 -9.40 -5.98 19.74
N LYS A 63 -8.86 -5.02 18.97
CA LYS A 63 -8.13 -3.85 19.48
C LYS A 63 -8.83 -2.52 19.22
N ILE A 64 -9.78 -2.49 18.29
CA ILE A 64 -10.53 -1.27 17.99
C ILE A 64 -11.46 -0.88 19.12
N LEU A 65 -11.71 0.43 19.21
CA LEU A 65 -12.72 1.00 20.09
C LEU A 65 -14.13 0.68 19.56
N SER A 66 -15.12 0.61 20.46
CA SER A 66 -16.51 0.27 20.14
C SER A 66 -17.20 1.21 19.14
N ASN A 67 -16.63 2.40 18.89
CA ASN A 67 -17.15 3.38 17.94
C ASN A 67 -16.61 3.20 16.50
N ILE A 68 -15.67 2.28 16.28
CA ILE A 68 -15.09 1.96 14.97
C ILE A 68 -15.73 0.66 14.44
N SER A 69 -16.11 0.65 13.17
CA SER A 69 -16.68 -0.52 12.52
C SER A 69 -15.63 -1.63 12.37
N PRO A 70 -15.90 -2.88 12.82
CA PRO A 70 -14.97 -3.99 12.62
C PRO A 70 -14.81 -4.30 11.14
N LEU A 71 -13.66 -4.89 10.79
CA LEU A 71 -13.46 -5.55 9.51
C LEU A 71 -14.41 -6.76 9.38
N PRO A 72 -14.94 -7.07 8.19
CA PRO A 72 -15.78 -8.24 7.99
C PRO A 72 -15.08 -9.53 8.41
N SER A 73 -15.78 -10.39 9.15
CA SER A 73 -15.26 -11.70 9.55
C SER A 73 -15.74 -12.84 8.64
N TYR A 74 -16.79 -12.64 7.84
CA TYR A 74 -17.40 -13.68 7.01
C TYR A 74 -17.70 -15.00 7.76
N LYS A 75 -17.93 -14.93 9.08
CA LYS A 75 -18.13 -16.08 9.98
C LYS A 75 -16.95 -17.09 9.99
N ARG A 76 -15.74 -16.62 9.67
CA ARG A 76 -14.51 -17.42 9.76
C ARG A 76 -13.84 -17.26 11.12
N ASN A 77 -13.06 -18.27 11.50
CA ASN A 77 -12.24 -18.22 12.71
C ASN A 77 -11.07 -17.26 12.53
N SER A 78 -10.42 -17.33 11.37
CA SER A 78 -9.44 -16.38 10.91
C SER A 78 -9.78 -15.90 9.50
N THR A 79 -10.25 -14.66 9.38
CA THR A 79 -10.58 -14.09 8.08
C THR A 79 -9.35 -13.45 7.48
N LEU A 80 -9.02 -13.80 6.24
CA LEU A 80 -7.91 -13.19 5.53
C LEU A 80 -8.16 -11.69 5.33
N ALA A 81 -7.34 -10.87 5.99
CA ALA A 81 -7.20 -9.46 5.73
C ALA A 81 -5.80 -9.19 5.18
N ILE A 82 -5.68 -8.25 4.25
CA ILE A 82 -4.42 -7.86 3.64
C ILE A 82 -4.32 -6.33 3.71
N VAL A 83 -3.38 -5.82 4.51
CA VAL A 83 -3.04 -4.39 4.52
C VAL A 83 -2.10 -4.08 3.36
N ILE A 84 -2.37 -2.95 2.70
CA ILE A 84 -1.68 -2.48 1.52
C ILE A 84 -1.11 -1.10 1.83
N ALA A 85 0.18 -0.96 1.59
CA ALA A 85 0.93 0.26 1.73
C ALA A 85 1.96 0.37 0.59
N ASN A 86 2.70 1.47 0.57
CA ASN A 86 3.74 1.70 -0.40
C ASN A 86 4.92 2.46 0.22
N THR A 87 6.12 2.24 -0.33
CA THR A 87 7.27 3.13 -0.20
C THR A 87 7.29 4.14 -1.35
N LYS A 88 8.42 4.79 -1.63
CA LYS A 88 8.58 5.62 -2.84
C LYS A 88 8.38 4.86 -4.16
N HIS A 89 8.37 3.52 -4.12
CA HIS A 89 8.07 2.66 -5.27
C HIS A 89 6.75 3.01 -5.98
N LEU A 90 5.74 3.54 -5.27
CA LEU A 90 4.47 3.96 -5.88
C LEU A 90 4.61 5.07 -6.92
N TRP A 91 5.54 5.99 -6.68
CA TRP A 91 5.60 7.27 -7.36
C TRP A 91 5.70 7.16 -8.89
N PRO A 92 6.65 6.39 -9.46
CA PRO A 92 6.74 6.26 -10.92
C PRO A 92 5.49 5.66 -11.57
N TYR A 93 4.86 4.65 -10.97
CA TYR A 93 3.65 4.03 -11.53
C TYR A 93 2.44 4.96 -11.48
N PHE A 94 2.32 5.75 -10.40
CA PHE A 94 1.29 6.78 -10.29
C PHE A 94 1.48 7.87 -11.36
N LEU A 95 2.69 8.39 -11.52
CA LEU A 95 2.98 9.41 -12.53
C LEU A 95 2.77 8.89 -13.96
N GLN A 96 3.17 7.65 -14.24
CA GLN A 96 2.92 7.00 -15.52
C GLN A 96 1.40 6.91 -15.79
N ASN A 97 0.59 6.53 -14.81
CA ASN A 97 -0.86 6.49 -14.99
C ASN A 97 -1.45 7.86 -15.30
N LEU A 98 -1.01 8.92 -14.62
CA LEU A 98 -1.46 10.29 -14.91
C LEU A 98 -1.02 10.77 -16.30
N TYR A 99 0.21 10.44 -16.70
CA TYR A 99 0.72 10.74 -18.03
C TYR A 99 -0.14 10.11 -19.12
N GLU A 100 -0.47 8.82 -19.01
CA GLU A 100 -1.34 8.13 -19.96
C GLU A 100 -2.76 8.72 -19.97
N GLN A 101 -3.33 9.05 -18.81
CA GLN A 101 -4.61 9.76 -18.74
C GLN A 101 -4.56 11.10 -19.47
N SER A 102 -3.51 11.89 -19.28
CA SER A 102 -3.33 13.17 -19.97
C SER A 102 -3.20 13.01 -21.48
N ARG A 103 -2.46 11.99 -21.96
CA ARG A 103 -2.37 11.66 -23.39
C ARG A 103 -3.71 11.28 -24.00
N MET A 104 -4.57 10.63 -23.22
CA MET A 104 -5.93 10.26 -23.62
C MET A 104 -6.95 11.38 -23.41
N HIS A 105 -6.52 12.59 -23.01
CA HIS A 105 -7.37 13.73 -22.65
C HIS A 105 -8.40 13.40 -21.55
N ILE A 106 -8.08 12.43 -20.69
CA ILE A 106 -8.89 12.07 -19.53
C ILE A 106 -8.63 13.12 -18.45
N LYS A 107 -9.70 13.77 -18.00
CA LYS A 107 -9.63 14.72 -16.89
C LYS A 107 -9.29 13.98 -15.59
N TRP A 108 -8.30 14.49 -14.87
CA TRP A 108 -7.92 13.94 -13.58
C TRP A 108 -9.01 14.13 -12.53
N ASP A 109 -9.08 13.18 -11.61
CA ASP A 109 -9.87 13.31 -10.38
C ASP A 109 -9.32 14.46 -9.51
N LYS A 110 -10.15 14.98 -8.59
CA LYS A 110 -9.71 15.98 -7.60
C LYS A 110 -8.63 15.43 -6.66
N ASN A 111 -8.64 14.12 -6.40
CA ASN A 111 -7.65 13.41 -5.61
C ASN A 111 -7.04 12.28 -6.47
N PRO A 112 -6.16 12.59 -7.44
CA PRO A 112 -5.72 11.62 -8.43
C PRO A 112 -5.05 10.39 -7.81
N LEU A 113 -4.31 10.56 -6.72
CA LEU A 113 -3.66 9.45 -6.02
C LEU A 113 -4.67 8.52 -5.32
N ASP A 114 -5.74 9.07 -4.75
CA ASP A 114 -6.79 8.29 -4.10
C ASP A 114 -7.58 7.51 -5.15
N PHE A 115 -7.87 8.15 -6.29
CA PHE A 115 -8.46 7.49 -7.46
C PHE A 115 -7.57 6.35 -7.98
N TYR A 116 -6.27 6.62 -8.19
CA TYR A 116 -5.29 5.62 -8.62
C TYR A 116 -5.25 4.43 -7.67
N THR A 117 -5.23 4.70 -6.36
CA THR A 117 -5.21 3.69 -5.31
C THR A 117 -6.47 2.81 -5.35
N LYS A 118 -7.65 3.44 -5.40
CA LYS A 118 -8.93 2.72 -5.45
C LYS A 118 -9.00 1.80 -6.66
N HIS A 119 -8.66 2.34 -7.83
CA HIS A 119 -8.72 1.60 -9.09
C HIS A 119 -7.71 0.44 -9.09
N SER A 120 -6.44 0.73 -8.81
CA SER A 120 -5.35 -0.27 -8.82
C SER A 120 -5.59 -1.45 -7.87
N VAL A 121 -6.08 -1.17 -6.65
CA VAL A 121 -6.38 -2.22 -5.67
C VAL A 121 -7.59 -3.05 -6.11
N THR A 122 -8.65 -2.41 -6.59
CA THR A 122 -9.87 -3.11 -7.05
C THR A 122 -9.58 -4.01 -8.26
N GLU A 123 -8.82 -3.52 -9.23
CA GLU A 123 -8.40 -4.32 -10.39
C GLU A 123 -7.52 -5.50 -9.97
N SER A 124 -6.56 -5.29 -9.08
CA SER A 124 -5.69 -6.36 -8.59
C SER A 124 -6.48 -7.48 -7.89
N VAL A 125 -7.54 -7.12 -7.15
CA VAL A 125 -8.44 -8.12 -6.54
C VAL A 125 -9.16 -8.94 -7.62
N ASN A 126 -9.79 -8.25 -8.57
CA ASN A 126 -10.57 -8.90 -9.64
C ASN A 126 -9.69 -9.80 -10.53
N GLU A 127 -8.48 -9.34 -10.88
CA GLU A 127 -7.52 -10.12 -11.66
C GLU A 127 -7.11 -11.41 -10.94
N VAL A 128 -6.76 -11.33 -9.65
CA VAL A 128 -6.34 -12.51 -8.89
C VAL A 128 -7.48 -13.49 -8.71
N LEU A 129 -8.69 -13.02 -8.39
CA LEU A 129 -9.88 -13.88 -8.28
C LEU A 129 -10.20 -14.58 -9.61
N SER A 130 -10.04 -13.87 -10.73
CA SER A 130 -10.19 -14.45 -12.07
C SER A 130 -9.13 -15.50 -12.37
N ILE A 131 -7.85 -15.22 -12.08
CA ILE A 131 -6.72 -16.15 -12.31
C ILE A 131 -6.92 -17.47 -11.56
N ILE A 132 -7.42 -17.43 -10.33
CA ILE A 132 -7.63 -18.64 -9.53
C ILE A 132 -9.02 -19.27 -9.74
N GLY A 133 -9.86 -18.70 -10.60
CA GLY A 133 -11.21 -19.19 -10.90
C GLY A 133 -12.19 -19.07 -9.73
N ARG A 134 -12.06 -18.04 -8.88
CA ARG A 134 -12.85 -17.85 -7.65
C ARG A 134 -13.58 -16.50 -7.57
N ASN A 135 -14.27 -16.14 -8.64
CA ASN A 135 -15.12 -14.94 -8.70
C ASN A 135 -16.30 -14.96 -7.72
N ASP A 136 -16.55 -16.10 -7.05
CA ASP A 136 -17.54 -16.27 -5.99
C ASP A 136 -17.10 -15.71 -4.63
N VAL A 137 -15.80 -15.46 -4.43
CA VAL A 137 -15.26 -14.98 -3.15
C VAL A 137 -15.72 -13.56 -2.90
N LYS A 138 -16.42 -13.37 -1.78
CA LYS A 138 -16.80 -12.04 -1.29
C LYS A 138 -15.57 -11.32 -0.75
N PHE A 139 -15.51 -10.01 -0.95
CA PHE A 139 -14.48 -9.17 -0.36
C PHE A 139 -15.03 -7.79 0.00
N ASP A 140 -14.26 -7.06 0.82
CA ASP A 140 -14.53 -5.68 1.22
C ASP A 140 -13.21 -4.91 1.17
N ILE A 141 -13.22 -3.77 0.50
CA ILE A 141 -12.06 -2.86 0.41
C ILE A 141 -12.38 -1.63 1.22
N ARG A 142 -11.47 -1.25 2.11
CA ARG A 142 -11.52 0.03 2.83
C ARG A 142 -10.24 0.79 2.60
N HIS A 143 -10.35 2.08 2.34
CA HIS A 143 -9.24 2.97 2.02
C HIS A 143 -8.95 3.93 3.18
N THR A 144 -7.74 4.49 3.22
CA THR A 144 -7.36 5.49 4.24
C THR A 144 -8.18 6.78 4.19
N PHE A 145 -8.83 7.05 3.05
CA PHE A 145 -9.68 8.22 2.84
C PHE A 145 -11.18 7.92 3.04
N ASP A 146 -11.55 6.70 3.47
CA ASP A 146 -12.94 6.39 3.84
C ASP A 146 -13.27 6.95 5.23
N MET A 147 -14.01 8.05 5.25
CA MET A 147 -14.34 8.78 6.49
C MET A 147 -15.72 8.46 7.07
N GLU A 148 -16.53 7.68 6.34
CA GLU A 148 -17.85 7.23 6.82
C GLU A 148 -17.68 6.27 8.00
N LYS A 149 -18.48 6.43 9.07
CA LYS A 149 -18.34 5.64 10.31
C LYS A 149 -18.36 4.12 10.07
N SER A 150 -19.17 3.65 9.11
CA SER A 150 -19.28 2.23 8.74
C SER A 150 -18.06 1.68 7.98
N ARG A 151 -17.28 2.57 7.36
CA ARG A 151 -16.12 2.26 6.50
C ARG A 151 -14.79 2.66 7.13
N PHE A 152 -14.81 3.54 8.13
CA PHE A 152 -13.62 4.06 8.77
C PHE A 152 -12.75 2.95 9.39
N VAL A 153 -11.44 3.08 9.22
CA VAL A 153 -10.42 2.17 9.75
C VAL A 153 -9.32 3.01 10.40
N ALA A 154 -8.94 2.65 11.61
CA ALA A 154 -7.77 3.23 12.27
C ALA A 154 -6.48 2.62 11.68
N PHE A 155 -6.09 3.07 10.49
CA PHE A 155 -5.01 2.47 9.70
C PHE A 155 -3.68 2.35 10.43
N GLN A 156 -3.38 3.27 11.34
CA GLN A 156 -2.15 3.23 12.11
C GLN A 156 -2.12 2.05 13.08
N LEU A 157 -3.24 1.82 13.78
CA LEU A 157 -3.43 0.64 14.60
C LEU A 157 -3.46 -0.62 13.74
N LEU A 158 -4.16 -0.59 12.61
CA LEU A 158 -4.26 -1.72 11.70
C LEU A 158 -2.89 -2.17 11.18
N ALA A 159 -2.02 -1.26 10.75
CA ALA A 159 -0.68 -1.60 10.29
C ALA A 159 0.19 -2.19 11.41
N HIS A 160 0.03 -1.72 12.65
CA HIS A 160 0.71 -2.31 13.81
C HIS A 160 0.20 -3.72 14.10
N GLU A 161 -1.12 -3.90 14.17
CA GLU A 161 -1.75 -5.20 14.43
C GLU A 161 -1.57 -6.20 13.28
N ALA A 162 -1.38 -5.74 12.05
CA ALA A 162 -1.03 -6.60 10.93
C ALA A 162 0.43 -7.08 11.00
N GLY A 163 1.27 -6.49 11.86
CA GLY A 163 2.71 -6.74 11.87
C GLY A 163 3.42 -6.14 10.65
N LEU A 164 2.88 -5.03 10.10
CA LEU A 164 3.47 -4.32 8.95
C LEU A 164 4.43 -3.22 9.39
N ALA A 165 4.03 -2.36 10.33
CA ALA A 165 4.83 -1.23 10.77
C ALA A 165 4.45 -0.78 12.18
N TYR A 166 5.46 -0.51 13.02
CA TYR A 166 5.27 -0.17 14.42
C TYR A 166 4.58 1.19 14.55
N TYR A 167 3.37 1.23 15.11
CA TYR A 167 2.72 2.48 15.47
C TYR A 167 3.38 3.15 16.68
N ASN A 168 4.26 4.12 16.42
CA ASN A 168 4.90 4.94 17.45
C ASN A 168 3.95 6.05 17.92
N ARG A 169 3.42 5.89 19.14
CA ARG A 169 2.49 6.85 19.78
C ARG A 169 3.16 8.17 20.19
N SER A 170 4.48 8.22 20.24
CA SER A 170 5.26 9.42 20.58
C SER A 170 5.20 10.49 19.48
N CYS A 171 5.08 10.06 18.22
CA CYS A 171 4.93 10.94 17.06
C CYS A 171 3.66 10.70 16.24
N CYS A 172 2.84 9.72 16.62
CA CYS A 172 1.67 9.28 15.86
C CYS A 172 2.02 8.88 14.42
N LEU A 173 3.13 8.16 14.21
CA LEU A 173 3.55 7.62 12.91
C LEU A 173 3.67 6.10 12.97
N ASN A 174 3.46 5.44 11.83
CA ASN A 174 3.92 4.06 11.67
C ASN A 174 5.36 4.06 11.14
N ILE A 175 6.21 3.28 11.78
CA ILE A 175 7.64 3.15 11.45
C ILE A 175 7.88 1.71 11.00
N HIS A 176 8.21 1.55 9.72
CA HIS A 176 8.63 0.27 9.15
C HIS A 176 10.09 0.00 9.52
N GLU A 177 10.43 -1.25 9.86
CA GLU A 177 11.80 -1.64 10.26
C GLU A 177 12.87 -1.27 9.21
N ILE A 178 12.53 -1.39 7.92
CA ILE A 178 13.47 -1.12 6.82
C ILE A 178 13.29 0.27 6.20
N ALA A 179 12.05 0.71 5.96
CA ALA A 179 11.73 1.95 5.25
C ALA A 179 11.50 3.15 6.19
N GLY A 180 11.59 2.93 7.51
CA GLY A 180 11.29 3.94 8.50
C GLY A 180 9.87 4.49 8.38
N PRO A 181 9.67 5.78 8.63
CA PRO A 181 8.36 6.42 8.46
C PRO A 181 8.06 6.75 7.00
N TRP A 182 8.90 6.38 6.02
CA TRP A 182 8.70 6.72 4.60
C TRP A 182 7.80 5.70 3.89
N ILE A 183 6.63 5.49 4.50
CA ILE A 183 5.57 4.62 3.98
C ILE A 183 4.25 5.37 3.90
N GLY A 184 3.42 4.99 2.93
CA GLY A 184 2.04 5.43 2.80
C GLY A 184 1.11 4.25 3.00
N LEU A 185 0.32 4.24 4.07
CA LEU A 185 -0.79 3.31 4.22
C LEU A 185 -1.88 3.69 3.20
N ARG A 186 -2.56 2.70 2.60
CA ARG A 186 -3.49 2.94 1.48
C ARG A 186 -4.83 2.28 1.66
N SER A 187 -4.81 0.97 1.84
CA SER A 187 -6.02 0.16 1.80
C SER A 187 -5.88 -1.07 2.69
N VAL A 188 -7.01 -1.63 3.09
CA VAL A 188 -7.12 -3.00 3.59
C VAL A 188 -8.18 -3.71 2.77
N VAL A 189 -7.89 -4.95 2.38
CA VAL A 189 -8.87 -5.83 1.74
C VAL A 189 -9.12 -7.03 2.63
N THR A 190 -10.38 -7.31 2.92
CA THR A 190 -10.78 -8.54 3.61
C THR A 190 -11.47 -9.46 2.62
N PHE A 191 -11.12 -10.74 2.65
CA PHE A 191 -11.66 -11.75 1.76
C PHE A 191 -12.42 -12.79 2.58
N ASP A 192 -13.48 -13.35 2.01
CA ASP A 192 -14.10 -14.58 2.49
C ASP A 192 -13.20 -15.78 2.16
N ILE A 193 -12.01 -15.80 2.79
CA ILE A 193 -10.94 -16.80 2.70
C ILE A 193 -10.38 -17.01 4.11
N GLU A 194 -9.99 -18.23 4.45
CA GLU A 194 -9.37 -18.53 5.74
C GLU A 194 -7.94 -17.98 5.71
N GLY A 195 -7.65 -17.08 6.64
CA GLY A 195 -6.37 -16.39 6.75
C GLY A 195 -5.33 -17.17 7.57
N PRO A 196 -4.19 -16.52 7.86
CA PRO A 196 -3.23 -17.06 8.81
C PRO A 196 -3.86 -17.25 10.20
N SER A 197 -3.45 -18.27 10.95
CA SER A 197 -3.96 -18.40 12.32
C SER A 197 -3.52 -17.21 13.19
N ILE A 198 -4.31 -16.92 14.24
CA ILE A 198 -3.99 -15.84 15.18
C ILE A 198 -2.65 -16.11 15.88
N SER A 199 -2.35 -17.37 16.20
CA SER A 199 -1.08 -17.75 16.82
C SER A 199 0.11 -17.56 15.88
N ASP A 200 -0.02 -17.90 14.59
CA ASP A 200 1.10 -17.84 13.63
C ASP A 200 1.56 -16.41 13.32
N THR A 201 0.72 -15.42 13.60
CA THR A 201 0.98 -14.02 13.23
C THR A 201 1.23 -13.11 14.42
N ASN A 202 1.07 -13.61 15.65
CA ASN A 202 1.20 -12.81 16.87
C ASN A 202 2.67 -12.58 17.28
N ILE A 203 3.44 -11.94 16.41
CA ILE A 203 4.76 -11.41 16.73
C ILE A 203 4.56 -9.91 17.08
N PRO A 204 4.83 -9.49 18.32
CA PRO A 204 4.80 -8.08 18.68
C PRO A 204 5.83 -7.30 17.87
N LEU A 205 5.44 -6.13 17.34
CA LEU A 205 6.40 -5.22 16.73
C LEU A 205 7.11 -4.42 17.82
N GLU A 206 8.43 -4.33 17.71
CA GLU A 206 9.25 -3.48 18.56
C GLU A 206 9.35 -2.07 17.99
N ASN A 207 9.58 -1.08 18.87
CA ASN A 207 9.87 0.28 18.42
C ASN A 207 11.26 0.29 17.77
N PRO A 208 11.41 0.65 16.49
CA PRO A 208 12.73 0.69 15.87
C PRO A 208 13.63 1.80 16.41
N TYR A 209 13.08 2.81 17.10
CA TYR A 209 13.83 3.97 17.60
C TYR A 209 13.35 4.44 18.98
N PRO A 210 13.49 3.61 20.03
CA PRO A 210 12.98 3.92 21.37
C PRO A 210 13.65 5.13 22.02
N GLU A 211 14.96 5.33 21.81
CA GLU A 211 15.72 6.46 22.33
C GLU A 211 15.29 7.81 21.74
N GLY A 212 14.65 7.79 20.56
CA GLY A 212 14.11 8.97 19.88
C GLY A 212 12.78 9.49 20.44
N ASP A 213 12.08 8.69 21.26
CA ASP A 213 10.68 8.99 21.65
C ASP A 213 10.51 10.34 22.34
N SER A 214 11.45 10.73 23.21
CA SER A 214 11.39 12.02 23.91
C SER A 214 11.54 13.20 22.93
N LEU A 215 12.46 13.09 21.97
CA LEU A 215 12.68 14.09 20.94
C LEU A 215 11.48 14.20 19.99
N LEU A 216 10.92 13.06 19.60
CA LEU A 216 9.74 12.96 18.75
C LEU A 216 8.50 13.59 19.41
N LYS A 217 8.28 13.34 20.71
CA LYS A 217 7.20 13.99 21.48
C LYS A 217 7.37 15.50 21.51
N ALA A 218 8.58 15.98 21.78
CA ALA A 218 8.86 17.42 21.83
C ALA A 218 8.62 18.09 20.46
N LYS A 219 9.04 17.45 19.37
CA LYS A 219 8.77 17.93 18.01
C LYS A 219 7.29 17.95 17.70
N LEU A 220 6.57 16.84 17.96
CA LEU A 220 5.13 16.77 17.73
C LEU A 220 4.39 17.84 18.56
N PHE A 221 4.77 18.05 19.82
CA PHE A 221 4.21 19.10 20.65
C PHE A 221 4.37 20.49 20.01
N THR A 222 5.56 20.79 19.47
CA THR A 222 5.86 22.05 18.77
C THR A 222 5.00 22.23 17.52
N ILE A 223 4.77 21.16 16.76
CA ILE A 223 3.90 21.18 15.56
C ILE A 223 2.44 21.47 15.94
N LEU A 224 1.95 20.84 17.00
CA LEU A 224 0.56 20.98 17.45
C LEU A 224 0.30 22.31 18.18
N HIS A 225 1.32 22.94 18.76
CA HIS A 225 1.21 24.17 19.56
C HIS A 225 2.24 25.23 19.10
N PRO A 226 2.08 25.78 17.88
CA PRO A 226 3.00 26.80 17.39
C PRO A 226 2.98 28.04 18.28
N LYS A 227 4.16 28.65 18.51
CA LYS A 227 4.41 29.74 19.49
C LYS A 227 3.55 31.01 19.32
N HIS A 228 2.82 31.15 18.21
CA HIS A 228 1.88 32.26 17.98
C HIS A 228 0.48 32.03 18.56
N TYR A 229 0.24 30.88 19.21
CA TYR A 229 -1.02 30.62 19.91
C TYR A 229 -0.99 31.25 21.31
N THR A 230 -1.60 32.43 21.44
CA THR A 230 -1.77 33.10 22.74
C THR A 230 -2.57 32.22 23.70
N SER A 231 -2.11 32.20 24.94
CA SER A 231 -2.43 31.30 26.07
C SER A 231 -3.90 31.25 26.55
N SER A 232 -4.88 31.68 25.75
CA SER A 232 -6.27 31.87 26.19
C SER A 232 -7.26 30.77 25.81
N SER A 233 -6.88 29.77 24.99
CA SER A 233 -7.76 28.64 24.69
C SER A 233 -7.14 27.32 25.12
N LYS A 234 -7.69 26.74 26.19
CA LYS A 234 -7.33 25.41 26.73
C LYS A 234 -7.86 24.24 25.88
N GLU A 235 -8.44 24.51 24.72
CA GLU A 235 -8.96 23.48 23.83
C GLU A 235 -7.90 23.02 22.84
N ARG A 236 -7.69 21.70 22.76
CA ARG A 236 -6.88 21.08 21.71
C ARG A 236 -7.53 21.37 20.36
N LYS A 237 -7.03 22.37 19.63
CA LYS A 237 -7.49 22.63 18.26
C LYS A 237 -7.19 21.39 17.41
N LYS A 238 -8.23 20.82 16.79
CA LYS A 238 -8.07 19.80 15.77
C LYS A 238 -7.46 20.47 14.52
N LEU A 239 -6.25 20.04 14.13
CA LEU A 239 -5.62 20.56 12.91
C LEU A 239 -6.48 20.25 11.69
N THR A 240 -6.63 21.23 10.82
CA THR A 240 -7.29 21.06 9.52
C THR A 240 -6.27 20.64 8.45
N ALA A 241 -6.75 20.13 7.31
CA ALA A 241 -5.88 19.83 6.17
C ALA A 241 -5.09 21.07 5.70
N ASN A 242 -5.69 22.26 5.80
CA ASN A 242 -5.04 23.53 5.45
C ASN A 242 -3.90 23.88 6.42
N ASP A 243 -4.06 23.61 7.72
CA ASP A 243 -2.99 23.83 8.70
C ASP A 243 -1.78 22.91 8.40
N ILE A 244 -2.03 21.64 8.07
CA ILE A 244 -0.98 20.67 7.69
C ILE A 244 -0.29 21.10 6.39
N SER A 245 -1.05 21.54 5.40
CA SER A 245 -0.51 21.97 4.10
C SER A 245 0.33 23.24 4.20
N ARG A 246 0.10 24.13 5.17
CA ARG A 246 0.90 25.36 5.32
C ARG A 246 2.27 25.07 5.94
N ASP A 247 2.29 24.24 6.97
CA ASP A 247 3.48 23.97 7.78
C ASP A 247 4.03 22.55 7.53
N TRP A 248 3.88 22.05 6.30
CA TRP A 248 4.16 20.66 5.94
C TRP A 248 5.61 20.22 6.16
N TYR A 249 6.56 21.15 5.99
CA TYR A 249 7.98 20.90 6.23
C TYR A 249 8.26 20.47 7.68
N GLN A 250 7.49 20.96 8.65
CA GLN A 250 7.62 20.53 10.04
C GLN A 250 7.26 19.04 10.23
N TRP A 251 6.28 18.56 9.47
CA TRP A 251 5.87 17.15 9.46
C TRP A 251 6.90 16.27 8.74
N VAL A 252 7.57 16.81 7.73
CA VAL A 252 8.70 16.16 7.04
C VAL A 252 9.88 16.01 8.00
N GLU A 253 10.24 17.08 8.71
CA GLU A 253 11.27 17.04 9.76
C GLU A 253 10.94 16.02 10.85
N LEU A 254 9.67 15.89 11.25
CA LEU A 254 9.26 14.84 12.20
C LEU A 254 9.52 13.43 11.65
N ARG A 255 9.28 13.18 10.36
CA ARG A 255 9.61 11.89 9.71
C ARG A 255 11.12 11.70 9.60
N ASP A 256 11.88 12.73 9.25
CA ASP A 256 13.34 12.67 9.21
C ASP A 256 13.90 12.33 10.61
N LEU A 257 13.38 12.94 11.68
CA LEU A 257 13.73 12.60 13.06
C LEU A 257 13.33 11.17 13.43
N ALA A 258 12.15 10.70 13.03
CA ALA A 258 11.70 9.34 13.27
C ALA A 258 12.51 8.29 12.47
N SER A 259 13.35 8.73 11.54
CA SER A 259 14.31 7.91 10.80
C SER A 259 15.68 7.82 11.49
N GLY A 260 15.82 8.31 12.74
CA GLY A 260 17.12 8.42 13.43
C GLY A 260 17.86 7.09 13.67
N PHE A 261 17.17 5.95 13.58
CA PHE A 261 17.77 4.61 13.65
C PHE A 261 18.30 4.10 12.30
N MET A 262 17.99 4.79 11.19
CA MET A 262 18.37 4.38 9.85
C MET A 262 19.76 4.89 9.49
N SER A 263 20.52 4.11 8.71
CA SER A 263 21.75 4.62 8.09
C SER A 263 21.43 5.67 7.03
N GLU A 264 22.43 6.47 6.64
CA GLU A 264 22.27 7.47 5.58
C GLU A 264 21.85 6.82 4.26
N GLU A 265 22.46 5.69 3.91
CA GLU A 265 22.16 4.94 2.69
C GLU A 265 20.72 4.44 2.69
N ALA A 266 20.26 3.91 3.83
CA ALA A 266 18.87 3.49 4.00
C ALA A 266 17.91 4.68 3.89
N ARG A 267 18.26 5.82 4.48
CA ARG A 267 17.46 7.04 4.40
C ARG A 267 17.33 7.54 2.97
N ILE A 268 18.44 7.64 2.22
CA ILE A 268 18.43 8.02 0.79
C ILE A 268 17.60 7.01 -0.03
N LYS A 269 17.73 5.71 0.28
CA LYS A 269 17.00 4.66 -0.42
C LYS A 269 15.49 4.75 -0.21
N TRP A 270 15.01 5.04 1.00
CA TRP A 270 13.58 4.95 1.31
C TRP A 270 12.84 6.27 1.38
N ARG A 271 13.52 7.36 1.73
CA ARG A 271 12.94 8.70 1.76
C ARG A 271 12.37 9.06 0.39
N TYR A 272 11.19 9.65 0.41
CA TYR A 272 10.50 10.15 -0.78
C TYR A 272 11.37 11.24 -1.44
N SER A 273 11.26 11.38 -2.76
CA SER A 273 11.84 12.54 -3.44
C SER A 273 11.13 13.82 -3.02
N ASP A 274 11.76 14.97 -3.21
CA ASP A 274 11.18 16.26 -2.81
C ASP A 274 9.86 16.54 -3.55
N ASP A 275 9.79 16.25 -4.85
CA ASP A 275 8.55 16.34 -5.63
C ASP A 275 7.43 15.47 -5.05
N GLN A 276 7.76 14.22 -4.68
CA GLN A 276 6.80 13.31 -4.06
C GLN A 276 6.34 13.89 -2.72
N ILE A 277 7.26 14.33 -1.86
CA ILE A 277 6.95 14.92 -0.55
C ILE A 277 6.02 16.11 -0.70
N GLU A 278 6.39 17.09 -1.53
CA GLU A 278 5.61 18.31 -1.74
C GLU A 278 4.18 17.95 -2.17
N TYR A 279 4.02 17.04 -3.13
CA TYR A 279 2.68 16.60 -3.55
C TYR A 279 1.90 15.90 -2.43
N HIS A 280 2.51 14.99 -1.66
CA HIS A 280 1.78 14.25 -0.62
C HIS A 280 1.20 15.17 0.45
N TYR A 281 1.87 16.28 0.76
CA TYR A 281 1.44 17.24 1.78
C TYR A 281 0.56 18.37 1.26
N THR A 282 0.82 18.87 0.05
CA THR A 282 0.09 20.03 -0.50
C THR A 282 -1.10 19.63 -1.37
N LYS A 283 -1.08 18.41 -1.93
CA LYS A 283 -2.02 17.96 -2.97
C LYS A 283 -2.08 18.90 -4.18
N ASN A 284 -1.02 19.67 -4.43
CA ASN A 284 -0.97 20.67 -5.49
C ASN A 284 -0.98 20.01 -6.88
N LEU A 285 -2.10 20.15 -7.60
CA LEU A 285 -2.26 19.59 -8.94
C LEU A 285 -1.41 20.30 -9.99
N SER A 286 -1.13 21.60 -9.82
CA SER A 286 -0.23 22.34 -10.72
C SER A 286 1.20 21.83 -10.59
N LYS A 287 1.65 21.48 -9.38
CA LYS A 287 2.95 20.83 -9.16
C LYS A 287 3.02 19.46 -9.86
N LEU A 288 1.94 18.66 -9.80
CA LEU A 288 1.87 17.42 -10.58
C LEU A 288 2.01 17.66 -12.08
N GLN A 289 1.32 18.67 -12.62
CA GLN A 289 1.41 19.01 -14.04
C GLN A 289 2.83 19.40 -14.43
N GLU A 290 3.48 20.24 -13.63
CA GLU A 290 4.89 20.61 -13.82
C GLU A 290 5.81 19.39 -13.83
N ILE A 291 5.65 18.48 -12.87
CA ILE A 291 6.44 17.24 -12.81
C ILE A 291 6.26 16.44 -14.10
N LEU A 292 5.02 16.23 -14.56
CA LEU A 292 4.75 15.46 -15.78
C LEU A 292 5.31 16.10 -17.04
N LEU A 293 5.29 17.43 -17.16
CA LEU A 293 5.88 18.16 -18.29
C LEU A 293 7.40 18.00 -18.35
N ASN A 294 8.05 17.79 -17.20
CA ASN A 294 9.49 17.64 -17.08
C ASN A 294 9.95 16.17 -17.03
N LEU A 295 9.03 15.20 -17.15
CA LEU A 295 9.41 13.79 -17.18
C LEU A 295 10.15 13.49 -18.50
N PRO A 296 11.38 12.96 -18.45
CA PRO A 296 12.10 12.56 -19.66
C PRO A 296 11.30 11.45 -20.35
N GLU A 297 11.03 11.60 -21.66
CA GLU A 297 10.30 10.58 -22.45
C GLU A 297 10.91 9.17 -22.30
N ASN A 298 12.23 9.09 -22.09
CA ASN A 298 12.97 7.83 -21.96
C ASN A 298 12.91 7.17 -20.56
N ASN A 299 12.47 7.88 -19.51
CA ASN A 299 12.39 7.33 -18.14
C ASN A 299 11.05 6.63 -17.84
N LEU A 300 10.09 6.69 -18.77
CA LEU A 300 8.73 6.15 -18.58
C LEU A 300 8.57 4.69 -19.06
N PHE A 301 9.57 4.09 -19.71
CA PHE A 301 9.39 2.85 -20.49
C PHE A 301 10.32 1.68 -20.18
N THR A 302 11.03 1.66 -19.05
CA THR A 302 11.66 0.40 -18.62
C THR A 302 10.61 -0.52 -17.98
N LYS A 303 9.76 -1.13 -18.82
CA LYS A 303 9.24 -2.46 -18.56
C LYS A 303 10.46 -3.38 -18.43
N LYS A 304 11.04 -3.49 -17.23
CA LYS A 304 11.84 -4.67 -16.94
C LYS A 304 10.86 -5.83 -16.89
N GLU A 305 10.81 -6.57 -17.99
CA GLU A 305 10.26 -7.91 -18.02
C GLU A 305 10.91 -8.69 -16.88
N HIS A 306 10.10 -9.07 -15.88
CA HIS A 306 10.45 -9.96 -14.78
C HIS A 306 9.39 -11.03 -14.70
#